data_AF-A0A950GZC6-F1
#
_entry.id   AF-A0A950GZC6-F1
#
_cell.length_a   1.000
_cell.length_b   1.000
_cell.length_c   1.000
_cell.angle_alpha   90.00
_cell.angle_beta   90.00
_cell.angle_gamma   90.00
#
_symmetry.space_group_name_H-M   'P 1'
#
loop_
_entity.id
_entity.type
_entity.pdbx_description
1 polymer ?
#
loop_
_entity_poly.entity_id
_entity_poly.type
_entity_poly.pdbx_seq_one_letter_code
_entity_poly.pdbx_strand_id
1 'polypeptide(L)'
;MTGGSTPDLSGTAQTVLALSAANIDPKGAAAGLSYLAAHVDAYVTNSGADGPGQLALLILDAVTLDANPRTFGGSDLVARLLATQQTSGPDAGLFGTETQATNFAAGNYQQGLALAALAAAGVKGTPAVASAVQWLVAQQCPDGGWTSPDNANNACSGTPATFSGPDTNSAALALNGLAAQGALTAPVRTAGVGFLTTGQDADSGWSFYPSTVATPGVTDPDSTALVFQGLLAAGVSLTDPSLAKTGNGPVGALLQFELPSGAFFFPPAPAPANLIATYQAIPALLGLPFGWGPLGQGYWEAAGDGGIFNYGPSATFLGSAGALRLNQPVVGIAATPDGQGYWEVASDGGLFSYGDAGFSGSMGGQPLNKPVVGMAATPDGKGYWEVASDGGLFAFGTAAFFGSMGGQPLNKPVVGMAATPDGKGYWEVASDGGLFAFGDAAFYGSMGGSHLNKPIVGIAASPDGLGYWEVASDGGIFNFGDAAFLGSAGATPLNAPVVGIAASLAHAT
;
A
#
# COMPACT_ATOMS: atom_id res chain seq x y z
N MET A 1 27.99 -17.53 -30.29
CA MET A 1 27.60 -18.50 -29.25
C MET A 1 26.29 -19.14 -29.70
N THR A 2 26.36 -20.36 -30.20
CA THR A 2 25.22 -21.16 -30.67
C THR A 2 24.77 -22.04 -29.52
N GLY A 3 23.60 -21.72 -28.97
CA GLY A 3 22.91 -22.47 -27.92
C GLY A 3 21.61 -21.74 -27.64
N GLY A 4 20.58 -22.03 -28.43
CA GLY A 4 19.27 -21.40 -28.29
C GLY A 4 18.65 -21.79 -26.96
N SER A 5 18.75 -20.91 -25.97
CA SER A 5 17.96 -21.00 -24.75
C SER A 5 16.51 -20.67 -25.10
N THR A 6 15.61 -21.62 -24.89
CA THR A 6 14.18 -21.33 -24.78
C THR A 6 14.01 -20.16 -23.79
N PRO A 7 13.28 -19.10 -24.16
CA PRO A 7 13.02 -17.98 -23.28
C PRO A 7 12.36 -18.43 -21.98
N ASP A 8 12.88 -17.97 -20.83
CA ASP A 8 12.33 -18.25 -19.50
C ASP A 8 11.17 -17.28 -19.20
N LEU A 9 9.94 -17.75 -19.44
CA LEU A 9 8.73 -16.95 -19.23
C LEU A 9 8.52 -16.60 -17.75
N SER A 10 8.83 -17.52 -16.84
CA SER A 10 8.68 -17.30 -15.39
C SER A 10 9.69 -16.25 -14.90
N GLY A 11 10.95 -16.38 -15.30
CA GLY A 11 11.97 -15.37 -15.02
C GLY A 11 11.62 -14.01 -15.64
N THR A 12 11.01 -14.00 -16.83
CA THR A 12 10.55 -12.76 -17.48
C THR A 12 9.46 -12.07 -16.66
N ALA A 13 8.41 -12.80 -16.26
CA ALA A 13 7.31 -12.25 -15.45
C ALA A 13 7.81 -11.65 -14.12
N GLN A 14 8.61 -12.42 -13.39
CA GLN A 14 9.21 -11.95 -12.13
C GLN A 14 10.12 -10.73 -12.31
N THR A 15 10.86 -10.66 -13.41
CA THR A 15 11.70 -9.50 -13.74
C THR A 15 10.85 -8.27 -14.06
N VAL A 16 9.75 -8.43 -14.81
CA VAL A 16 8.81 -7.34 -15.12
C VAL A 16 8.25 -6.76 -13.82
N LEU A 17 7.76 -7.60 -12.91
CA LEU A 17 7.24 -7.17 -11.62
C LEU A 17 8.29 -6.38 -10.82
N ALA A 18 9.52 -6.89 -10.72
CA ALA A 18 10.58 -6.25 -9.95
C ALA A 18 11.04 -4.90 -10.55
N LEU A 19 11.18 -4.82 -11.88
CA LEU A 19 11.49 -3.57 -12.57
C LEU A 19 10.37 -2.54 -12.40
N SER A 20 9.12 -2.99 -12.46
CA SER A 20 7.96 -2.14 -12.22
C SER A 20 7.91 -1.65 -10.77
N ALA A 21 8.21 -2.50 -9.79
CA ALA A 21 8.30 -2.15 -8.37
C ALA A 21 9.33 -1.05 -8.11
N ALA A 22 10.53 -1.18 -8.68
CA ALA A 22 11.59 -0.20 -8.52
C ALA A 22 11.40 1.06 -9.39
N ASN A 23 10.48 1.05 -10.35
CA ASN A 23 10.38 2.06 -11.41
C ASN A 23 11.72 2.28 -12.12
N ILE A 24 12.45 1.19 -12.39
CA ILE A 24 13.75 1.19 -13.07
C ILE A 24 13.59 0.46 -14.41
N ASP A 25 14.24 1.00 -15.44
CA ASP A 25 14.16 0.50 -16.82
C ASP A 25 12.70 0.23 -17.30
N PRO A 26 11.84 1.26 -17.32
CA PRO A 26 10.45 1.11 -17.78
C PRO A 26 10.36 0.61 -19.23
N LYS A 27 11.40 0.81 -20.04
CA LYS A 27 11.48 0.29 -21.41
C LYS A 27 11.70 -1.23 -21.40
N GLY A 28 12.61 -1.73 -20.58
CA GLY A 28 12.84 -3.16 -20.39
C GLY A 28 11.61 -3.86 -19.82
N ALA A 29 10.99 -3.28 -18.80
CA ALA A 29 9.76 -3.79 -18.20
C ALA A 29 8.62 -3.88 -19.24
N ALA A 30 8.38 -2.81 -20.01
CA ALA A 30 7.37 -2.81 -21.07
C ALA A 30 7.67 -3.80 -22.21
N ALA A 31 8.95 -4.00 -22.55
CA ALA A 31 9.37 -4.98 -23.55
C ALA A 31 9.12 -6.42 -23.05
N GLY A 32 9.45 -6.72 -21.79
CA GLY A 32 9.15 -8.00 -21.15
C GLY A 32 7.66 -8.28 -21.09
N LEU A 33 6.85 -7.28 -20.69
CA LEU A 33 5.40 -7.39 -20.67
C LEU A 33 4.83 -7.64 -22.06
N SER A 34 5.31 -6.93 -23.09
CA SER A 34 4.90 -7.14 -24.48
C SER A 34 5.24 -8.55 -24.97
N TYR A 35 6.39 -9.09 -24.54
CA TYR A 35 6.76 -10.46 -24.85
C TYR A 35 5.83 -11.47 -24.17
N LEU A 36 5.48 -11.27 -22.90
CA LEU A 36 4.50 -12.10 -22.19
C LEU A 36 3.10 -12.02 -22.82
N ALA A 37 2.68 -10.84 -23.28
CA ALA A 37 1.42 -10.64 -24.00
C ALA A 37 1.36 -11.45 -25.31
N ALA A 38 2.49 -11.67 -25.97
CA ALA A 38 2.58 -12.53 -27.16
C ALA A 38 2.63 -14.04 -26.83
N HIS A 39 2.84 -14.41 -25.56
CA HIS A 39 3.09 -15.80 -25.11
C HIS A 39 2.22 -16.19 -23.91
N VAL A 40 1.03 -15.60 -23.76
CA VAL A 40 0.14 -15.83 -22.61
C VAL A 40 -0.07 -17.31 -22.33
N ASP A 41 -0.55 -18.07 -23.31
CA ASP A 41 -0.86 -19.50 -23.13
C ASP A 41 0.37 -20.35 -22.83
N ALA A 42 1.52 -20.01 -23.41
CA ALA A 42 2.78 -20.72 -23.15
C ALA A 42 3.27 -20.52 -21.70
N TYR A 43 2.88 -19.41 -21.07
CA TYR A 43 3.23 -19.12 -19.69
C TYR A 43 2.22 -19.68 -18.69
N VAL A 44 0.92 -19.46 -18.93
CA VAL A 44 -0.11 -19.71 -17.92
C VAL A 44 -0.75 -21.10 -18.03
N THR A 45 -0.59 -21.80 -19.16
CA THR A 45 -1.26 -23.08 -19.41
C THR A 45 -0.25 -24.23 -19.46
N ASN A 46 -0.58 -25.34 -18.78
CA ASN A 46 0.18 -26.59 -18.82
C ASN A 46 -0.82 -27.74 -18.91
N SER A 47 -0.60 -28.64 -19.87
CA SER A 47 -1.45 -29.82 -20.09
C SER A 47 -2.94 -29.49 -20.23
N GLY A 48 -3.24 -28.35 -20.86
CA GLY A 48 -4.61 -27.88 -21.12
C GLY A 48 -5.32 -27.22 -19.94
N ALA A 49 -4.62 -26.97 -18.83
CA ALA A 49 -5.18 -26.32 -17.66
C ALA A 49 -4.37 -25.08 -17.28
N ASP A 50 -5.06 -24.05 -16.79
CA ASP A 50 -4.43 -22.81 -16.36
C ASP A 50 -3.89 -22.90 -14.93
N GLY A 51 -2.71 -22.33 -14.71
CA GLY A 51 -2.08 -22.18 -13.42
C GLY A 51 -2.53 -20.90 -12.72
N PRO A 52 -3.18 -20.96 -11.55
CA PRO A 52 -3.68 -19.77 -10.87
C PRO A 52 -2.56 -18.83 -10.43
N GLY A 53 -1.39 -19.37 -10.04
CA GLY A 53 -0.22 -18.55 -9.67
C GLY A 53 0.38 -17.79 -10.86
N GLN A 54 0.51 -18.44 -12.02
CA GLN A 54 1.01 -17.82 -13.25
C GLN A 54 0.05 -16.73 -13.76
N LEU A 55 -1.25 -17.01 -13.74
CA LEU A 55 -2.27 -16.01 -14.06
C LEU A 55 -2.21 -14.82 -13.10
N ALA A 56 -2.09 -15.08 -11.80
CA ALA A 56 -2.01 -14.03 -10.79
C ALA A 56 -0.77 -13.14 -10.99
N LEU A 57 0.40 -13.73 -11.24
CA LEU A 57 1.62 -12.95 -11.50
C LEU A 57 1.49 -12.12 -12.79
N LEU A 58 0.94 -12.69 -13.86
CA LEU A 58 0.76 -11.96 -15.12
C LEU A 58 -0.28 -10.83 -15.00
N ILE A 59 -1.31 -11.00 -14.16
CA ILE A 59 -2.25 -9.93 -13.84
C ILE A 59 -1.54 -8.80 -13.10
N LEU A 60 -0.70 -9.12 -12.11
CA LEU A 60 0.09 -8.12 -11.40
C LEU A 60 1.05 -7.38 -12.35
N ASP A 61 1.76 -8.07 -13.24
CA ASP A 61 2.60 -7.45 -14.26
C ASP A 61 1.80 -6.51 -15.18
N ALA A 62 0.61 -6.92 -15.61
CA ALA A 62 -0.25 -6.11 -16.45
C ALA A 62 -0.71 -4.85 -15.71
N VAL A 63 -1.25 -5.00 -14.50
CA VAL A 63 -1.76 -3.88 -13.69
C VAL A 63 -0.64 -2.90 -13.32
N THR A 64 0.53 -3.41 -12.92
CA THR A 64 1.65 -2.56 -12.48
C THR A 64 2.20 -1.67 -13.58
N LEU A 65 2.06 -2.08 -14.85
CA LEU A 65 2.47 -1.34 -16.04
C LEU A 65 1.29 -0.75 -16.84
N ASP A 66 0.13 -0.56 -16.19
CA ASP A 66 -1.07 0.06 -16.77
C ASP A 66 -1.61 -0.63 -18.04
N ALA A 67 -1.33 -1.92 -18.19
CA ALA A 67 -1.96 -2.76 -19.20
C ALA A 67 -3.26 -3.35 -18.66
N ASN A 68 -4.31 -3.36 -19.47
CA ASN A 68 -5.60 -3.93 -19.06
C ASN A 68 -5.54 -5.47 -19.00
N PRO A 69 -5.64 -6.11 -17.81
CA PRO A 69 -5.56 -7.57 -17.68
C PRO A 69 -6.77 -8.31 -18.29
N ARG A 70 -7.85 -7.60 -18.62
CA ARG A 70 -9.05 -8.18 -19.26
C ARG A 70 -8.94 -8.30 -20.78
N THR A 71 -7.92 -7.68 -21.37
CA THR A 71 -7.67 -7.72 -22.82
C THR A 71 -6.19 -8.01 -23.15
N PHE A 72 -5.44 -8.50 -22.18
CA PHE A 72 -3.99 -8.66 -22.25
C PHE A 72 -3.59 -9.74 -23.26
N GLY A 73 -2.82 -9.38 -24.30
CA GLY A 73 -2.46 -10.32 -25.35
C GLY A 73 -3.66 -10.90 -26.10
N GLY A 74 -4.82 -10.24 -26.07
CA GLY A 74 -6.09 -10.77 -26.60
C GLY A 74 -6.79 -11.78 -25.69
N SER A 75 -6.32 -11.98 -24.45
CA SER A 75 -6.91 -12.84 -23.42
C SER A 75 -7.47 -12.04 -22.25
N ASP A 76 -8.56 -12.51 -21.65
CA ASP A 76 -9.04 -12.01 -20.35
C ASP A 76 -8.42 -12.85 -19.22
N LEU A 77 -7.30 -12.37 -18.67
CA LEU A 77 -6.57 -13.07 -17.61
C LEU A 77 -7.40 -13.18 -16.33
N VAL A 78 -8.19 -12.14 -16.03
CA VAL A 78 -9.05 -12.10 -14.84
C VAL A 78 -10.15 -13.16 -14.94
N ALA A 79 -10.81 -13.27 -16.08
CA ALA A 79 -11.81 -14.30 -16.31
C ALA A 79 -11.20 -15.71 -16.27
N ARG A 80 -9.99 -15.89 -16.82
CA ARG A 80 -9.26 -17.17 -16.75
C ARG A 80 -8.90 -17.54 -15.31
N LEU A 81 -8.43 -16.60 -14.50
CA LEU A 81 -8.12 -16.84 -13.09
C LEU A 81 -9.38 -17.24 -12.32
N LEU A 82 -10.48 -16.49 -12.49
CA LEU A 82 -11.77 -16.82 -11.89
C LEU A 82 -12.28 -18.20 -12.31
N ALA A 83 -12.04 -18.60 -13.57
CA ALA A 83 -12.42 -19.92 -14.09
C ALA A 83 -11.62 -21.08 -13.48
N THR A 84 -10.48 -20.82 -12.85
CA THR A 84 -9.73 -21.87 -12.11
C THR A 84 -10.37 -22.21 -10.76
N GLN A 85 -11.36 -21.44 -10.30
CA GLN A 85 -11.97 -21.65 -8.99
C GLN A 85 -12.80 -22.94 -8.94
N GLN A 86 -12.59 -23.73 -7.90
CA GLN A 86 -13.49 -24.82 -7.55
C GLN A 86 -14.80 -24.26 -6.99
N THR A 87 -15.92 -24.55 -7.64
CA THR A 87 -17.24 -24.02 -7.25
C THR A 87 -18.05 -24.95 -6.35
N SER A 88 -17.52 -26.15 -6.06
CA SER A 88 -18.22 -27.18 -5.29
C SER A 88 -17.22 -28.17 -4.68
N GLY A 89 -17.65 -28.92 -3.67
CA GLY A 89 -16.81 -29.91 -2.99
C GLY A 89 -16.12 -29.32 -1.74
N PRO A 90 -15.23 -30.10 -1.09
CA PRO A 90 -14.56 -29.68 0.13
C PRO A 90 -13.66 -28.44 -0.08
N ASP A 91 -13.13 -28.27 -1.29
CA ASP A 91 -12.26 -27.14 -1.67
C ASP A 91 -13.00 -26.03 -2.43
N ALA A 92 -14.33 -25.94 -2.27
CA ALA A 92 -15.08 -24.84 -2.86
C ALA A 92 -14.50 -23.49 -2.42
N GLY A 93 -14.08 -22.67 -3.39
CA GLY A 93 -13.39 -21.39 -3.17
C GLY A 93 -11.90 -21.40 -3.55
N LEU A 94 -11.24 -22.56 -3.56
CA LEU A 94 -9.83 -22.69 -3.97
C LEU A 94 -9.66 -22.41 -5.47
N PHE A 95 -8.68 -21.60 -5.83
CA PHE A 95 -8.20 -21.46 -7.21
C PHE A 95 -7.22 -22.59 -7.55
N GLY A 96 -7.54 -23.35 -8.60
CA GLY A 96 -6.82 -24.55 -9.00
C GLY A 96 -7.28 -25.81 -8.24
N THR A 97 -6.65 -26.94 -8.54
CA THR A 97 -7.00 -28.26 -7.99
C THR A 97 -5.77 -29.01 -7.50
N GLU A 98 -5.95 -30.01 -6.63
CA GLU A 98 -4.86 -30.89 -6.18
C GLU A 98 -4.19 -31.63 -7.34
N THR A 99 -4.95 -31.99 -8.39
CA THR A 99 -4.39 -32.61 -9.60
C THR A 99 -3.47 -31.64 -10.36
N GLN A 100 -3.70 -30.34 -10.24
CA GLN A 100 -2.82 -29.29 -10.77
C GLN A 100 -1.66 -28.95 -9.83
N ALA A 101 -1.69 -29.36 -8.55
CA ALA A 101 -0.68 -28.99 -7.57
C ALA A 101 0.74 -29.44 -7.96
N THR A 102 0.91 -30.57 -8.63
CA THR A 102 2.24 -31.01 -9.10
C THR A 102 2.80 -30.15 -10.23
N ASN A 103 1.93 -29.51 -11.03
CA ASN A 103 2.33 -28.71 -12.18
C ASN A 103 2.39 -27.21 -11.86
N PHE A 104 1.59 -26.75 -10.89
CA PHE A 104 1.35 -25.34 -10.60
C PHE A 104 1.38 -24.98 -9.11
N ALA A 105 1.63 -25.96 -8.24
CA ALA A 105 1.66 -25.81 -6.79
C ALA A 105 0.37 -25.22 -6.19
N ALA A 106 -0.80 -25.37 -6.84
CA ALA A 106 -2.07 -24.78 -6.39
C ALA A 106 -2.41 -25.08 -4.93
N GLY A 107 -2.37 -24.05 -4.07
CA GLY A 107 -2.75 -24.09 -2.65
C GLY A 107 -2.63 -22.72 -1.99
N ASN A 108 -2.36 -22.66 -0.68
CA ASN A 108 -2.47 -21.42 0.11
C ASN A 108 -1.62 -20.25 -0.42
N TYR A 109 -0.39 -20.53 -0.88
CA TYR A 109 0.48 -19.53 -1.50
C TYR A 109 -0.18 -18.88 -2.74
N GLN A 110 -0.62 -19.71 -3.69
CA GLN A 110 -1.23 -19.27 -4.94
C GLN A 110 -2.61 -18.68 -4.71
N GLN A 111 -3.33 -19.15 -3.70
CA GLN A 111 -4.61 -18.58 -3.28
C GLN A 111 -4.42 -17.14 -2.79
N GLY A 112 -3.43 -16.90 -1.93
CA GLY A 112 -3.06 -15.56 -1.47
C GLY A 112 -2.66 -14.66 -2.65
N LEU A 113 -1.78 -15.15 -3.53
CA LEU A 113 -1.35 -14.41 -4.72
C LEU A 113 -2.51 -14.10 -5.68
N ALA A 114 -3.42 -15.04 -5.90
CA ALA A 114 -4.61 -14.88 -6.74
C ALA A 114 -5.57 -13.82 -6.18
N LEU A 115 -5.79 -13.82 -4.87
CA LEU A 115 -6.61 -12.80 -4.21
C LEU A 115 -5.97 -11.41 -4.32
N ALA A 116 -4.65 -11.30 -4.16
CA ALA A 116 -3.92 -10.05 -4.36
C ALA A 116 -4.02 -9.55 -5.81
N ALA A 117 -3.84 -10.44 -6.80
CA ALA A 117 -3.96 -10.11 -8.21
C ALA A 117 -5.38 -9.68 -8.60
N LEU A 118 -6.42 -10.36 -8.09
CA LEU A 118 -7.81 -9.98 -8.30
C LEU A 118 -8.11 -8.60 -7.70
N ALA A 119 -7.60 -8.31 -6.50
CA ALA A 119 -7.73 -7.00 -5.88
C ALA A 119 -7.07 -5.91 -6.74
N ALA A 120 -5.85 -6.15 -7.21
CA ALA A 120 -5.13 -5.24 -8.10
C ALA A 120 -5.88 -4.99 -9.43
N ALA A 121 -6.57 -6.00 -9.96
CA ALA A 121 -7.43 -5.90 -11.14
C ALA A 121 -8.84 -5.32 -10.86
N GLY A 122 -9.08 -4.78 -9.66
CA GLY A 122 -10.35 -4.18 -9.26
C GLY A 122 -11.50 -5.18 -9.01
N VAL A 123 -11.19 -6.47 -8.83
CA VAL A 123 -12.17 -7.51 -8.51
C VAL A 123 -12.20 -7.73 -7.00
N LYS A 124 -13.10 -7.00 -6.34
CA LYS A 124 -13.39 -7.08 -4.90
C LYS A 124 -14.88 -7.30 -4.66
N GLY A 125 -15.25 -7.88 -3.52
CA GLY A 125 -16.65 -8.00 -3.08
C GLY A 125 -17.57 -8.89 -3.95
N THR A 126 -17.02 -9.66 -4.89
CA THR A 126 -17.81 -10.59 -5.70
C THR A 126 -18.07 -11.91 -4.96
N PRO A 127 -19.11 -12.70 -5.31
CA PRO A 127 -19.33 -14.01 -4.69
C PRO A 127 -18.14 -14.97 -4.81
N ALA A 128 -17.45 -14.95 -5.96
CA ALA A 128 -16.25 -15.75 -6.19
C ALA A 128 -15.09 -15.34 -5.27
N VAL A 129 -14.87 -14.03 -5.08
CA VAL A 129 -13.88 -13.53 -4.13
C VAL A 129 -14.27 -13.88 -2.69
N ALA A 130 -15.54 -13.75 -2.33
CA ALA A 130 -16.03 -14.09 -1.00
C ALA A 130 -15.80 -15.58 -0.66
N SER A 131 -16.08 -16.50 -1.59
CA SER A 131 -15.80 -17.92 -1.38
C SER A 131 -14.30 -18.22 -1.31
N ALA A 132 -13.48 -17.54 -2.13
CA ALA A 132 -12.02 -17.70 -2.11
C ALA A 132 -11.39 -17.22 -0.80
N VAL A 133 -11.84 -16.07 -0.28
CA VAL A 133 -11.45 -15.53 1.03
C VAL A 133 -11.89 -16.48 2.14
N GLN A 134 -13.14 -16.95 2.11
CA GLN A 134 -13.67 -17.87 3.10
C GLN A 134 -12.86 -19.17 3.16
N TRP A 135 -12.52 -19.73 2.00
CA TRP A 135 -11.68 -20.92 1.92
C TRP A 135 -10.30 -20.67 2.54
N LEU A 136 -9.62 -19.57 2.18
CA LEU A 136 -8.27 -19.26 2.68
C LEU A 136 -8.24 -19.01 4.20
N VAL A 137 -9.25 -18.32 4.74
CA VAL A 137 -9.40 -18.14 6.20
C VAL A 137 -9.60 -19.49 6.89
N ALA A 138 -10.37 -20.40 6.29
CA ALA A 138 -10.60 -21.73 6.84
C ALA A 138 -9.33 -22.62 6.84
N GLN A 139 -8.32 -22.30 6.04
CA GLN A 139 -7.04 -22.99 6.03
C GLN A 139 -6.06 -22.51 7.11
N GLN A 140 -6.36 -21.44 7.84
CA GLN A 140 -5.46 -20.96 8.90
C GLN A 140 -5.35 -22.00 10.02
N CYS A 141 -4.13 -22.38 10.35
CA CYS A 141 -3.85 -23.37 11.37
C CYS A 141 -3.98 -22.80 12.79
N PRO A 142 -4.14 -23.67 13.81
CA PRO A 142 -4.27 -23.22 15.21
C PRO A 142 -3.06 -22.42 15.74
N ASP A 143 -1.88 -22.62 15.16
CA ASP A 143 -0.66 -21.85 15.45
C ASP A 143 -0.57 -20.53 14.66
N GLY A 144 -1.57 -20.26 13.80
CA GLY A 144 -1.70 -19.06 12.99
C GLY A 144 -1.11 -19.16 11.59
N GLY A 145 -0.36 -20.22 11.27
CA GLY A 145 0.27 -20.40 9.97
C GLY A 145 -0.64 -20.96 8.89
N TRP A 146 -0.09 -21.10 7.67
CA TRP A 146 -0.71 -21.80 6.54
C TRP A 146 0.28 -22.78 5.96
N THR A 147 -0.21 -23.87 5.39
CA THR A 147 0.61 -24.89 4.74
C THR A 147 0.72 -24.67 3.25
N SER A 148 1.90 -24.94 2.69
CA SER A 148 2.03 -25.30 1.30
C SER A 148 1.21 -26.57 1.06
N PRO A 149 0.42 -26.67 -0.01
CA PRO A 149 -0.35 -27.87 -0.29
C PRO A 149 0.59 -29.08 -0.40
N ASP A 150 0.26 -30.16 0.33
CA ASP A 150 0.83 -31.49 0.12
C ASP A 150 -0.32 -32.46 -0.19
N ASN A 151 -0.16 -33.27 -1.24
CA ASN A 151 -1.19 -33.99 -1.97
C ASN A 151 -1.72 -35.25 -1.26
N ALA A 152 -1.52 -35.38 0.05
CA ALA A 152 -2.12 -36.42 0.87
C ALA A 152 -2.00 -36.10 2.37
N ASN A 153 -3.10 -35.63 2.97
CA ASN A 153 -3.34 -35.53 4.41
C ASN A 153 -2.57 -34.45 5.20
N ASN A 154 -3.39 -33.69 5.95
CA ASN A 154 -3.12 -33.05 7.23
C ASN A 154 -2.52 -31.62 7.20
N ALA A 155 -3.32 -30.69 6.67
CA ALA A 155 -3.04 -29.27 6.42
C ALA A 155 -2.54 -28.42 7.60
N CYS A 156 -2.50 -28.94 8.84
CA CYS A 156 -1.96 -28.22 10.01
C CYS A 156 -1.14 -29.11 10.95
N SER A 157 -0.83 -30.34 10.53
CA SER A 157 -0.01 -31.25 11.34
C SER A 157 1.31 -31.48 10.62
N GLY A 158 2.41 -31.41 11.35
CA GLY A 158 3.75 -31.55 10.81
C GLY A 158 4.74 -30.86 11.74
N THR A 159 6.02 -31.08 11.49
CA THR A 159 7.07 -30.35 12.20
C THR A 159 8.07 -29.78 11.20
N PRO A 160 8.69 -28.62 11.49
CA PRO A 160 9.77 -28.06 10.68
C PRO A 160 10.90 -29.06 10.39
N ALA A 161 11.23 -29.94 11.36
CA ALA A 161 12.26 -30.96 11.24
C ALA A 161 12.03 -31.97 10.09
N THR A 162 10.78 -32.16 9.69
CA THR A 162 10.37 -33.08 8.62
C THR A 162 9.87 -32.37 7.37
N PHE A 163 10.13 -31.05 7.26
CA PHE A 163 9.69 -30.22 6.14
C PHE A 163 8.19 -30.36 5.86
N SER A 164 7.39 -30.17 6.91
CA SER A 164 5.94 -30.39 6.88
C SER A 164 5.24 -29.49 7.89
N GLY A 165 3.94 -29.28 7.69
CA GLY A 165 3.17 -28.34 8.50
C GLY A 165 3.34 -26.90 8.03
N PRO A 166 2.78 -25.93 8.79
CA PRO A 166 2.72 -24.54 8.34
C PRO A 166 4.08 -23.94 8.03
N ASP A 167 4.14 -23.11 6.98
CA ASP A 167 5.36 -22.49 6.45
C ASP A 167 5.21 -20.97 6.34
N THR A 168 6.34 -20.27 6.33
CA THR A 168 6.39 -18.80 6.38
C THR A 168 5.93 -18.16 5.07
N ASN A 169 6.17 -18.82 3.93
CA ASN A 169 5.87 -18.29 2.60
C ASN A 169 4.37 -18.31 2.32
N SER A 170 3.73 -19.45 2.59
CA SER A 170 2.28 -19.60 2.50
C SER A 170 1.56 -18.66 3.46
N ALA A 171 2.06 -18.50 4.69
CA ALA A 171 1.49 -17.55 5.64
C ALA A 171 1.63 -16.10 5.15
N ALA A 172 2.79 -15.72 4.61
CA ALA A 172 3.02 -14.38 4.08
C ALA A 172 2.08 -14.06 2.91
N LEU A 173 1.93 -14.97 1.94
CA LEU A 173 1.02 -14.74 0.81
C LEU A 173 -0.45 -14.76 1.23
N ALA A 174 -0.82 -15.58 2.22
CA ALA A 174 -2.18 -15.57 2.77
C ALA A 174 -2.51 -14.20 3.39
N LEU A 175 -1.59 -13.63 4.19
CA LEU A 175 -1.74 -12.28 4.74
C LEU A 175 -1.89 -11.23 3.63
N ASN A 176 -1.03 -11.27 2.61
CA ASN A 176 -1.11 -10.37 1.46
C ASN A 176 -2.49 -10.43 0.78
N GLY A 177 -2.93 -11.62 0.37
CA GLY A 177 -4.19 -11.79 -0.35
C GLY A 177 -5.42 -11.35 0.45
N LEU A 178 -5.45 -11.67 1.74
CA LEU A 178 -6.52 -11.25 2.64
C LEU A 178 -6.51 -9.74 2.88
N ALA A 179 -5.34 -9.13 3.04
CA ALA A 179 -5.20 -7.68 3.22
C ALA A 179 -5.65 -6.93 1.96
N ALA A 180 -5.18 -7.34 0.78
CA ALA A 180 -5.51 -6.73 -0.51
C ALA A 180 -7.03 -6.73 -0.78
N GLN A 181 -7.75 -7.74 -0.27
CA GLN A 181 -9.20 -7.85 -0.38
C GLN A 181 -9.98 -7.15 0.73
N GLY A 182 -9.31 -6.48 1.67
CA GLY A 182 -9.94 -5.87 2.85
C GLY A 182 -10.57 -6.90 3.80
N ALA A 183 -10.12 -8.16 3.73
CA ALA A 183 -10.69 -9.30 4.45
C ALA A 183 -9.86 -9.76 5.65
N LEU A 184 -8.71 -9.13 5.90
CA LEU A 184 -7.80 -9.48 6.99
C LEU A 184 -8.35 -9.00 8.34
N THR A 185 -9.22 -9.80 8.95
CA THR A 185 -9.80 -9.50 10.27
C THR A 185 -8.74 -9.53 11.38
N ALA A 186 -8.97 -8.78 12.47
CA ALA A 186 -8.02 -8.69 13.58
C ALA A 186 -7.60 -10.06 14.17
N PRO A 187 -8.48 -11.06 14.36
CA PRO A 187 -8.07 -12.38 14.85
C PRO A 187 -7.15 -13.12 13.87
N VAL A 188 -7.51 -13.16 12.58
CA VAL A 188 -6.72 -13.83 11.53
C VAL A 188 -5.35 -13.17 11.40
N ARG A 189 -5.32 -11.84 11.38
CA ARG A 189 -4.10 -11.03 11.38
C ARG A 189 -3.20 -11.34 12.56
N THR A 190 -3.76 -11.30 13.76
CA THR A 190 -2.98 -11.48 15.01
C THR A 190 -2.35 -12.86 15.06
N ALA A 191 -3.09 -13.89 14.66
CA ALA A 191 -2.57 -15.25 14.60
C ALA A 191 -1.47 -15.40 13.53
N GLY A 192 -1.69 -14.89 12.31
CA GLY A 192 -0.71 -14.99 11.21
C GLY A 192 0.57 -14.20 11.46
N VAL A 193 0.47 -12.96 11.95
CA VAL A 193 1.63 -12.18 12.38
C VAL A 193 2.32 -12.87 13.57
N GLY A 194 1.56 -13.40 14.52
CA GLY A 194 2.09 -14.17 15.65
C GLY A 194 2.92 -15.38 15.21
N PHE A 195 2.44 -16.13 14.21
CA PHE A 195 3.17 -17.25 13.61
C PHE A 195 4.51 -16.81 13.02
N LEU A 196 4.51 -15.77 12.18
CA LEU A 196 5.73 -15.26 11.52
C LEU A 196 6.73 -14.69 12.53
N THR A 197 6.27 -13.89 13.50
CA THR A 197 7.15 -13.26 14.50
C THR A 197 7.73 -14.28 15.49
N THR A 198 6.95 -15.28 15.89
CA THR A 198 7.44 -16.37 16.76
C THR A 198 8.44 -17.24 16.02
N GLY A 199 8.17 -17.55 14.74
CA GLY A 199 9.03 -18.36 13.88
C GLY A 199 10.23 -17.65 13.25
N GLN A 200 10.49 -16.39 13.59
CA GLN A 200 11.61 -15.61 13.04
C GLN A 200 12.97 -16.16 13.50
N ASP A 201 13.97 -16.14 12.63
CA ASP A 201 15.32 -16.61 12.89
C ASP A 201 16.15 -15.66 13.75
N ALA A 202 17.21 -16.19 14.35
CA ALA A 202 18.00 -15.44 15.34
C ALA A 202 18.68 -14.19 14.75
N ASP A 203 19.00 -14.20 13.46
CA ASP A 203 19.58 -13.08 12.71
C ASP A 203 18.54 -12.05 12.26
N SER A 204 17.29 -12.17 12.72
CA SER A 204 16.14 -11.35 12.33
C SER A 204 15.56 -11.64 10.93
N GLY A 205 16.01 -12.69 10.26
CA GLY A 205 15.46 -13.15 8.99
C GLY A 205 14.41 -14.26 9.14
N TRP A 206 14.02 -14.85 8.02
CA TRP A 206 13.12 -16.00 7.98
C TRP A 206 13.61 -17.07 7.02
N SER A 207 13.32 -18.30 7.40
CA SER A 207 13.45 -19.50 6.58
C SER A 207 12.08 -20.01 6.19
N PHE A 208 12.04 -20.89 5.18
CA PHE A 208 10.78 -21.47 4.67
C PHE A 208 9.91 -22.07 5.79
N TYR A 209 10.50 -22.83 6.72
CA TYR A 209 9.78 -23.34 7.89
C TYR A 209 10.11 -22.50 9.13
N PRO A 210 9.14 -22.27 10.03
CA PRO A 210 9.36 -21.43 11.20
C PRO A 210 10.45 -22.00 12.12
N SER A 211 11.29 -21.10 12.60
CA SER A 211 12.35 -21.39 13.57
C SER A 211 11.78 -21.86 14.90
N THR A 212 12.35 -22.92 15.46
CA THR A 212 11.98 -23.44 16.79
C THR A 212 13.22 -23.76 17.61
N VAL A 213 13.06 -23.96 18.93
CA VAL A 213 14.17 -24.38 19.81
C VAL A 213 14.79 -25.71 19.35
N ALA A 214 13.96 -26.65 18.88
CA ALA A 214 14.41 -27.98 18.45
C ALA A 214 14.95 -27.99 17.01
N THR A 215 14.51 -27.05 16.18
CA THR A 215 14.90 -26.92 14.78
C THR A 215 15.09 -25.44 14.50
N PRO A 216 16.28 -24.90 14.81
CA PRO A 216 16.62 -23.52 14.46
C PRO A 216 16.54 -23.38 12.94
N GLY A 217 15.89 -22.32 12.48
CA GLY A 217 15.79 -22.02 11.06
C GLY A 217 17.11 -21.53 10.48
N VAL A 218 17.14 -21.51 9.15
CA VAL A 218 18.29 -21.11 8.34
C VAL A 218 17.81 -20.09 7.33
N THR A 219 17.95 -18.82 7.70
CA THR A 219 17.48 -17.68 6.92
C THR A 219 17.84 -17.79 5.44
N ASP A 220 16.86 -17.51 4.58
CA ASP A 220 17.03 -17.44 3.13
C ASP A 220 16.37 -16.16 2.58
N PRO A 221 16.89 -15.62 1.46
CA PRO A 221 16.43 -14.33 0.93
C PRO A 221 14.99 -14.38 0.40
N ASP A 222 14.58 -15.51 -0.19
CA ASP A 222 13.27 -15.66 -0.84
C ASP A 222 12.17 -15.61 0.23
N SER A 223 12.30 -16.43 1.27
CA SER A 223 11.35 -16.50 2.38
C SER A 223 11.35 -15.20 3.19
N THR A 224 12.52 -14.63 3.46
CA THR A 224 12.63 -13.33 4.13
C THR A 224 11.92 -12.22 3.34
N ALA A 225 12.12 -12.15 2.03
CA ALA A 225 11.49 -11.16 1.17
C ALA A 225 9.97 -11.32 1.12
N LEU A 226 9.45 -12.55 1.08
CA LEU A 226 8.01 -12.79 1.12
C LEU A 226 7.41 -12.40 2.47
N VAL A 227 8.07 -12.76 3.57
CA VAL A 227 7.62 -12.42 4.93
C VAL A 227 7.58 -10.91 5.14
N PHE A 228 8.53 -10.14 4.61
CA PHE A 228 8.46 -8.67 4.65
C PHE A 228 7.14 -8.17 4.07
N GLN A 229 6.81 -8.62 2.87
CA GLN A 229 5.60 -8.19 2.16
C GLN A 229 4.35 -8.64 2.91
N GLY A 230 4.34 -9.83 3.51
CA GLY A 230 3.23 -10.31 4.35
C GLY A 230 3.04 -9.51 5.63
N LEU A 231 4.12 -9.11 6.30
CA LEU A 231 4.09 -8.27 7.51
C LEU A 231 3.61 -6.86 7.18
N LEU A 232 4.12 -6.25 6.11
CA LEU A 232 3.68 -4.93 5.62
C LEU A 232 2.20 -4.95 5.24
N ALA A 233 1.75 -5.97 4.49
CA ALA A 233 0.33 -6.15 4.18
C ALA A 233 -0.56 -6.26 5.44
N ALA A 234 0.00 -6.80 6.53
CA ALA A 234 -0.67 -6.92 7.82
C ALA A 234 -0.56 -5.66 8.70
N GLY A 235 0.08 -4.59 8.24
CA GLY A 235 0.24 -3.35 8.99
C GLY A 235 1.40 -3.37 10.00
N VAL A 236 2.43 -4.20 9.77
CA VAL A 236 3.59 -4.36 10.66
C VAL A 236 4.82 -3.74 10.01
N SER A 237 5.36 -2.70 10.65
CA SER A 237 6.59 -2.06 10.21
C SER A 237 7.80 -2.99 10.35
N LEU A 238 8.66 -3.05 9.32
CA LEU A 238 9.93 -3.79 9.36
C LEU A 238 10.96 -3.16 10.31
N THR A 239 10.73 -1.94 10.78
CA THR A 239 11.53 -1.27 11.79
C THR A 239 10.99 -1.46 13.21
N ASP A 240 9.92 -2.25 13.39
CA ASP A 240 9.39 -2.59 14.71
C ASP A 240 10.51 -3.22 15.57
N PRO A 241 10.81 -2.66 16.77
CA PRO A 241 11.86 -3.17 17.63
C PRO A 241 11.71 -4.65 18.02
N SER A 242 10.48 -5.18 18.03
CA SER A 242 10.20 -6.59 18.31
C SER A 242 10.74 -7.54 17.25
N LEU A 243 10.96 -7.06 16.03
CA LEU A 243 11.53 -7.83 14.92
C LEU A 243 13.06 -7.81 14.90
N ALA A 244 13.71 -7.01 15.73
CA ALA A 244 15.17 -6.90 15.79
C ALA A 244 15.74 -7.87 16.85
N LYS A 245 15.96 -9.13 16.47
CA LYS A 245 16.45 -10.19 17.39
C LYS A 245 17.94 -10.07 17.69
N THR A 246 18.80 -10.20 16.67
CA THR A 246 20.24 -9.90 16.78
C THR A 246 20.66 -8.93 15.67
N GLY A 247 21.67 -8.12 15.97
CA GLY A 247 21.96 -6.85 15.30
C GLY A 247 21.81 -6.85 13.77
N ASN A 248 21.04 -5.86 13.30
CA ASN A 248 20.76 -5.39 11.92
C ASN A 248 19.27 -5.44 11.52
N GLY A 249 18.40 -6.06 12.33
CA GLY A 249 16.95 -6.10 12.09
C GLY A 249 16.57 -6.84 10.81
N PRO A 250 15.28 -6.89 10.45
CA PRO A 250 14.80 -7.60 9.26
C PRO A 250 15.56 -7.22 7.99
N VAL A 251 15.64 -5.92 7.68
CA VAL A 251 16.31 -5.41 6.46
C VAL A 251 17.76 -5.87 6.38
N GLY A 252 18.49 -5.81 7.50
CA GLY A 252 19.86 -6.31 7.55
C GLY A 252 19.99 -7.82 7.31
N ALA A 253 19.03 -8.60 7.78
CA ALA A 253 18.97 -10.04 7.56
C ALA A 253 18.73 -10.39 6.08
N LEU A 254 18.02 -9.55 5.31
CA LEU A 254 17.88 -9.72 3.87
C LEU A 254 19.16 -9.26 3.14
N LEU A 255 19.71 -8.10 3.50
CA LEU A 255 20.89 -7.52 2.86
C LEU A 255 22.17 -8.36 3.03
N GLN A 256 22.21 -9.30 3.97
CA GLN A 256 23.33 -10.24 4.07
C GLN A 256 23.51 -11.12 2.83
N PHE A 257 22.46 -11.28 2.03
CA PHE A 257 22.48 -12.05 0.78
C PHE A 257 22.85 -11.20 -0.44
N GLU A 258 23.03 -9.88 -0.27
CA GLU A 258 23.45 -8.98 -1.35
C GLU A 258 24.93 -9.20 -1.71
N LEU A 259 25.19 -9.42 -2.99
CA LEU A 259 26.54 -9.50 -3.55
C LEU A 259 27.06 -8.10 -3.88
N PRO A 260 28.39 -7.90 -4.06
CA PRO A 260 28.94 -6.61 -4.49
C PRO A 260 28.37 -6.05 -5.80
N SER A 261 27.73 -6.89 -6.62
CA SER A 261 27.01 -6.50 -7.84
C SER A 261 25.60 -5.93 -7.58
N GLY A 262 25.09 -5.96 -6.36
CA GLY A 262 23.70 -5.63 -5.99
C GLY A 262 22.70 -6.78 -6.19
N ALA A 263 23.08 -7.83 -6.93
CA ALA A 263 22.30 -9.05 -7.05
C ALA A 263 22.36 -9.90 -5.77
N PHE A 264 21.36 -10.74 -5.55
CA PHE A 264 21.25 -11.58 -4.36
C PHE A 264 21.66 -13.03 -4.67
N PHE A 265 22.29 -13.71 -3.72
CA PHE A 265 22.57 -15.14 -3.82
C PHE A 265 21.59 -15.96 -2.99
N PHE A 266 21.43 -17.23 -3.34
CA PHE A 266 20.67 -18.19 -2.52
C PHE A 266 21.64 -19.16 -1.82
N PRO A 267 21.59 -19.30 -0.48
CA PRO A 267 22.45 -20.23 0.26
C PRO A 267 22.39 -21.68 -0.25
N PRO A 268 23.46 -22.47 -0.10
CA PRO A 268 24.68 -22.17 0.67
C PRO A 268 25.78 -21.48 -0.14
N ALA A 269 25.55 -21.19 -1.44
CA ALA A 269 26.59 -20.71 -2.33
C ALA A 269 26.41 -19.22 -2.70
N PRO A 270 27.38 -18.34 -2.39
CA PRO A 270 27.29 -16.92 -2.74
C PRO A 270 27.49 -16.63 -4.24
N ALA A 271 27.82 -17.63 -5.06
CA ALA A 271 27.94 -17.46 -6.50
C ALA A 271 27.54 -18.74 -7.24
N PRO A 272 26.93 -18.62 -8.44
CA PRO A 272 26.53 -17.38 -9.10
C PRO A 272 25.35 -16.68 -8.40
N ALA A 273 25.09 -15.42 -8.73
CA ALA A 273 23.90 -14.72 -8.29
C ALA A 273 22.63 -15.53 -8.64
N ASN A 274 21.63 -15.47 -7.76
CA ASN A 274 20.35 -16.12 -7.95
C ASN A 274 19.32 -15.08 -8.42
N LEU A 275 18.73 -15.31 -9.59
CA LEU A 275 17.75 -14.39 -10.15
C LEU A 275 16.51 -14.28 -9.27
N ILE A 276 16.04 -15.41 -8.71
CA ILE A 276 14.84 -15.46 -7.85
C ILE A 276 15.02 -14.61 -6.61
N ALA A 277 16.11 -14.85 -5.88
CA ALA A 277 16.48 -14.05 -4.72
C ALA A 277 16.58 -12.56 -5.08
N THR A 278 17.14 -12.25 -6.26
CA THR A 278 17.33 -10.86 -6.69
C THR A 278 16.00 -10.17 -6.95
N TYR A 279 15.13 -10.73 -7.79
CA TYR A 279 13.88 -10.05 -8.14
C TYR A 279 12.86 -10.07 -7.00
N GLN A 280 12.89 -11.03 -6.06
CA GLN A 280 11.98 -11.04 -4.90
C GLN A 280 12.42 -10.07 -3.82
N ALA A 281 13.73 -9.86 -3.63
CA ALA A 281 14.26 -8.91 -2.66
C ALA A 281 13.91 -7.45 -3.00
N ILE A 282 13.82 -7.11 -4.29
CA ILE A 282 13.55 -5.72 -4.75
C ILE A 282 12.25 -5.15 -4.18
N PRO A 283 11.05 -5.72 -4.45
CA PRO A 283 9.82 -5.15 -3.91
C PRO A 283 9.77 -5.20 -2.38
N ALA A 284 10.35 -6.24 -1.76
CA ALA A 284 10.43 -6.36 -0.31
C ALA A 284 11.23 -5.20 0.33
N LEU A 285 12.40 -4.88 -0.23
CA LEU A 285 13.24 -3.78 0.25
C LEU A 285 12.65 -2.39 -0.02
N LEU A 286 11.77 -2.29 -1.02
CA LEU A 286 11.00 -1.07 -1.29
C LEU A 286 9.78 -0.90 -0.37
N GLY A 287 9.50 -1.87 0.51
CA GLY A 287 8.38 -1.79 1.44
C GLY A 287 7.03 -1.97 0.76
N LEU A 288 6.98 -2.67 -0.36
CA LEU A 288 5.75 -2.88 -1.12
C LEU A 288 5.14 -4.24 -0.71
N PRO A 289 3.82 -4.37 -0.47
CA PRO A 289 3.11 -5.66 -0.33
C PRO A 289 2.38 -6.12 -1.62
N PHE A 290 2.30 -7.43 -1.89
CA PHE A 290 1.62 -7.97 -3.09
C PHE A 290 0.19 -7.45 -3.25
N GLY A 291 -0.21 -7.18 -4.49
CA GLY A 291 -1.48 -6.53 -4.77
C GLY A 291 -1.41 -5.00 -4.67
N TRP A 292 -0.20 -4.44 -4.53
CA TRP A 292 0.08 -3.07 -4.94
C TRP A 292 -0.56 -2.84 -6.32
N GLY A 293 -1.37 -1.79 -6.44
CA GLY A 293 -2.01 -1.40 -7.69
C GLY A 293 -0.97 -0.99 -8.74
N PRO A 294 -1.37 -0.24 -9.78
CA PRO A 294 -0.41 0.34 -10.72
C PRO A 294 0.69 1.06 -9.94
N LEU A 295 1.91 0.53 -10.02
CA LEU A 295 3.05 1.09 -9.34
C LEU A 295 3.45 2.35 -10.07
N GLY A 296 2.99 3.46 -9.51
CA GLY A 296 3.53 4.76 -9.76
C GLY A 296 2.80 5.71 -8.84
N GLN A 297 3.58 6.58 -8.18
CA GLN A 297 3.01 7.68 -7.43
C GLN A 297 2.03 8.43 -8.33
N GLY A 298 0.86 8.69 -7.78
CA GLY A 298 -0.15 9.49 -8.41
C GLY A 298 -0.76 10.44 -7.42
N TYR A 299 -1.30 11.53 -7.93
CA TYR A 299 -1.99 12.53 -7.13
C TYR A 299 -3.19 13.07 -7.91
N TRP A 300 -4.17 13.54 -7.15
CA TRP A 300 -5.26 14.34 -7.68
C TRP A 300 -4.99 15.81 -7.41
N GLU A 301 -5.27 16.62 -8.41
CA GLU A 301 -5.43 18.06 -8.26
C GLU A 301 -6.92 18.39 -8.37
N ALA A 302 -7.40 19.22 -7.45
CA ALA A 302 -8.72 19.81 -7.52
C ALA A 302 -8.62 21.28 -7.92
N ALA A 303 -9.38 21.67 -8.94
CA ALA A 303 -9.55 23.06 -9.34
C ALA A 303 -10.72 23.69 -8.59
N GLY A 304 -10.69 25.03 -8.45
CA GLY A 304 -11.72 25.75 -7.72
C GLY A 304 -13.13 25.67 -8.32
N ASP A 305 -13.26 25.29 -9.60
CA ASP A 305 -14.55 24.98 -10.22
C ASP A 305 -15.05 23.56 -9.92
N GLY A 306 -14.27 22.75 -9.20
CA GLY A 306 -14.52 21.35 -8.88
C GLY A 306 -13.96 20.37 -9.91
N GLY A 307 -13.19 20.84 -10.90
CA GLY A 307 -12.50 19.97 -11.86
C GLY A 307 -11.45 19.11 -11.17
N ILE A 308 -11.45 17.81 -11.42
CA ILE A 308 -10.40 16.90 -10.95
C ILE A 308 -9.46 16.54 -12.11
N PHE A 309 -8.16 16.66 -11.84
CA PHE A 309 -7.09 16.21 -12.71
C PHE A 309 -6.30 15.14 -11.96
N ASN A 310 -6.09 14.00 -12.58
CA ASN A 310 -5.37 12.89 -12.00
C ASN A 310 -4.07 12.64 -12.78
N TYR A 311 -2.97 12.47 -12.06
CA TYR A 311 -1.65 12.25 -12.64
C TYR A 311 -1.01 11.04 -12.00
N GLY A 312 -0.31 10.24 -12.78
CA GLY A 312 0.33 9.01 -12.31
C GLY A 312 -0.65 7.82 -12.29
N PRO A 313 -0.12 6.60 -12.33
CA PRO A 313 -0.93 5.41 -12.59
C PRO A 313 -1.75 4.96 -11.37
N SER A 314 -1.43 5.40 -10.14
CA SER A 314 -2.25 5.10 -8.95
C SER A 314 -3.42 6.06 -8.73
N ALA A 315 -3.45 7.24 -9.37
CA ALA A 315 -4.54 8.21 -9.23
C ALA A 315 -5.59 7.99 -10.33
N THR A 316 -6.65 7.23 -10.03
CA THR A 316 -7.77 7.02 -10.96
C THR A 316 -8.74 8.21 -10.91
N PHE A 317 -9.29 8.66 -12.04
CA PHE A 317 -10.39 9.63 -12.01
C PHE A 317 -11.68 8.96 -11.52
N LEU A 318 -12.20 9.39 -10.37
CA LEU A 318 -13.35 8.76 -9.70
C LEU A 318 -14.63 9.61 -9.76
N GLY A 319 -14.54 10.80 -10.35
CA GLY A 319 -15.62 11.77 -10.50
C GLY A 319 -15.16 13.19 -10.19
N SER A 320 -16.03 14.18 -10.37
CA SER A 320 -15.66 15.59 -10.20
C SER A 320 -16.89 16.46 -10.01
N ALA A 321 -16.77 17.50 -9.20
CA ALA A 321 -17.81 18.50 -9.02
C ALA A 321 -17.84 19.55 -10.16
N GLY A 322 -16.88 19.51 -11.08
CA GLY A 322 -16.69 20.48 -12.16
C GLY A 322 -17.81 20.57 -13.19
N ALA A 323 -18.67 19.56 -13.28
CA ALA A 323 -19.88 19.61 -14.11
C ALA A 323 -21.08 20.25 -13.39
N LEU A 324 -20.96 20.51 -12.09
CA LEU A 324 -22.01 21.09 -11.27
C LEU A 324 -21.89 22.60 -11.23
N ARG A 325 -23.03 23.28 -11.07
CA ARG A 325 -23.03 24.69 -10.71
C ARG A 325 -22.79 24.81 -9.21
N LEU A 326 -21.54 25.04 -8.82
CA LEU A 326 -21.17 25.25 -7.43
C LEU A 326 -21.67 26.60 -6.90
N ASN A 327 -22.07 26.63 -5.63
CA ASN A 327 -22.42 27.86 -4.93
C ASN A 327 -21.17 28.66 -4.52
N GLN A 328 -20.10 27.95 -4.21
CA GLN A 328 -18.79 28.45 -3.85
C GLN A 328 -17.69 27.55 -4.44
N PRO A 329 -16.48 28.07 -4.65
CA PRO A 329 -15.39 27.29 -5.22
C PRO A 329 -14.95 26.15 -4.30
N VAL A 330 -14.46 25.06 -4.89
CA VAL A 330 -13.68 24.02 -4.18
C VAL A 330 -12.39 24.64 -3.66
N VAL A 331 -12.06 24.35 -2.40
CA VAL A 331 -10.88 24.89 -1.68
C VAL A 331 -9.98 23.80 -1.11
N GLY A 332 -10.42 22.54 -1.12
CA GLY A 332 -9.62 21.42 -0.64
C GLY A 332 -10.08 20.09 -1.21
N ILE A 333 -9.15 19.14 -1.18
CA ILE A 333 -9.38 17.73 -1.52
C ILE A 333 -8.66 16.86 -0.48
N ALA A 334 -9.27 15.75 -0.09
CA ALA A 334 -8.63 14.72 0.73
C ALA A 334 -8.93 13.33 0.15
N ALA A 335 -7.91 12.48 0.05
CA ALA A 335 -8.05 11.11 -0.42
C ALA A 335 -8.41 10.15 0.74
N THR A 336 -9.06 9.04 0.40
CA THR A 336 -9.16 7.90 1.32
C THR A 336 -7.77 7.26 1.51
N PRO A 337 -7.49 6.64 2.67
CA PRO A 337 -6.17 6.05 2.95
C PRO A 337 -5.73 4.98 1.95
N ASP A 338 -6.67 4.28 1.32
CA ASP A 338 -6.40 3.26 0.31
C ASP A 338 -6.29 3.82 -1.12
N GLY A 339 -6.47 5.13 -1.30
CA GLY A 339 -6.41 5.79 -2.60
C GLY A 339 -7.51 5.34 -3.57
N GLN A 340 -8.62 4.78 -3.09
CA GLN A 340 -9.74 4.34 -3.93
C GLN A 340 -10.89 5.37 -3.98
N GLY A 341 -10.72 6.52 -3.30
CA GLY A 341 -11.73 7.56 -3.13
C GLY A 341 -11.13 8.91 -2.77
N TYR A 342 -11.91 9.97 -2.95
CA TYR A 342 -11.60 11.30 -2.44
C TYR A 342 -12.86 12.13 -2.17
N TRP A 343 -12.69 13.13 -1.30
CA TRP A 343 -13.64 14.19 -1.04
C TRP A 343 -13.15 15.53 -1.60
N GLU A 344 -14.04 16.30 -2.21
CA GLU A 344 -13.83 17.73 -2.47
C GLU A 344 -14.63 18.55 -1.44
N VAL A 345 -14.02 19.62 -0.90
CA VAL A 345 -14.70 20.58 -0.03
C VAL A 345 -14.72 21.98 -0.65
N ALA A 346 -15.89 22.61 -0.65
CA ALA A 346 -16.09 23.99 -1.10
C ALA A 346 -16.02 24.99 0.04
N SER A 347 -15.81 26.28 -0.29
CA SER A 347 -15.60 27.32 0.73
C SER A 347 -16.86 27.62 1.57
N ASP A 348 -18.04 27.20 1.13
CA ASP A 348 -19.28 27.19 1.93
C ASP A 348 -19.44 25.93 2.80
N GLY A 349 -18.42 25.05 2.82
CA GLY A 349 -18.45 23.76 3.50
C GLY A 349 -19.25 22.69 2.77
N GLY A 350 -19.70 22.94 1.53
CA GLY A 350 -20.28 21.91 0.67
C GLY A 350 -19.26 20.80 0.39
N LEU A 351 -19.66 19.55 0.58
CA LEU A 351 -18.78 18.39 0.42
C LEU A 351 -19.29 17.47 -0.70
N PHE A 352 -18.37 17.00 -1.53
CA PHE A 352 -18.63 16.08 -2.62
C PHE A 352 -17.76 14.83 -2.45
N SER A 353 -18.33 13.64 -2.68
CA SER A 353 -17.69 12.36 -2.44
C SER A 353 -17.60 11.54 -3.73
N TYR A 354 -16.44 10.94 -3.98
CA TYR A 354 -16.16 10.16 -5.19
C TYR A 354 -15.41 8.87 -4.86
N GLY A 355 -15.61 7.84 -5.69
CA GLY A 355 -15.03 6.51 -5.45
C GLY A 355 -15.66 5.83 -4.23
N ASP A 356 -14.83 5.33 -3.32
CA ASP A 356 -15.26 4.72 -2.06
C ASP A 356 -15.29 5.67 -0.86
N ALA A 357 -14.99 6.96 -1.08
CA ALA A 357 -15.11 8.00 -0.07
C ALA A 357 -16.56 8.14 0.43
N GLY A 358 -16.80 7.78 1.68
CA GLY A 358 -18.15 7.85 2.28
C GLY A 358 -18.57 9.28 2.62
N PHE A 359 -19.82 9.66 2.30
CA PHE A 359 -20.39 10.94 2.74
C PHE A 359 -20.94 10.83 4.17
N SER A 360 -20.36 11.59 5.10
CA SER A 360 -20.68 11.52 6.54
C SER A 360 -21.26 12.82 7.12
N GLY A 361 -21.55 13.81 6.27
CA GLY A 361 -22.05 15.13 6.64
C GLY A 361 -21.32 16.27 5.92
N SER A 362 -21.80 17.50 6.07
CA SER A 362 -21.23 18.68 5.40
C SER A 362 -21.75 19.95 6.07
N MET A 363 -20.95 21.02 6.04
CA MET A 363 -21.41 22.37 6.43
C MET A 363 -22.16 23.11 5.32
N GLY A 364 -22.28 22.52 4.13
CA GLY A 364 -23.02 23.08 3.01
C GLY A 364 -24.47 23.41 3.37
N GLY A 365 -24.85 24.68 3.14
CA GLY A 365 -26.18 25.20 3.47
C GLY A 365 -26.39 25.54 4.95
N GLN A 366 -25.40 25.31 5.80
CA GLN A 366 -25.39 25.81 7.18
C GLN A 366 -24.72 27.19 7.25
N PRO A 367 -25.15 28.08 8.17
CA PRO A 367 -24.47 29.34 8.39
C PRO A 367 -23.04 29.13 8.92
N LEU A 368 -22.05 29.67 8.21
CA LEU A 368 -20.66 29.74 8.64
C LEU A 368 -20.26 31.17 8.99
N ASN A 369 -19.51 31.35 10.08
CA ASN A 369 -18.96 32.66 10.45
C ASN A 369 -17.86 33.11 9.48
N LYS A 370 -17.08 32.14 8.99
CA LYS A 370 -16.05 32.32 7.97
C LYS A 370 -16.02 31.14 7.01
N PRO A 371 -15.52 31.32 5.78
CA PRO A 371 -15.41 30.25 4.81
C PRO A 371 -14.53 29.11 5.30
N VAL A 372 -14.87 27.88 4.88
CA VAL A 372 -13.98 26.72 4.93
C VAL A 372 -12.76 26.99 4.04
N VAL A 373 -11.58 26.57 4.48
CA VAL A 373 -10.30 26.76 3.79
C VAL A 373 -9.52 25.47 3.59
N GLY A 374 -9.95 24.36 4.19
CA GLY A 374 -9.29 23.07 4.01
C GLY A 374 -10.02 21.94 4.70
N MET A 375 -9.52 20.73 4.48
CA MET A 375 -10.01 19.51 5.12
C MET A 375 -8.89 18.50 5.34
N ALA A 376 -9.11 17.54 6.23
CA ALA A 376 -8.25 16.37 6.41
C ALA A 376 -9.11 15.12 6.65
N ALA A 377 -8.67 13.96 6.14
CA ALA A 377 -9.34 12.68 6.34
C ALA A 377 -8.85 11.97 7.61
N THR A 378 -9.70 11.12 8.20
CA THR A 378 -9.27 10.21 9.27
C THR A 378 -8.43 9.06 8.71
N PRO A 379 -7.49 8.49 9.49
CA PRO A 379 -6.66 7.37 9.03
C PRO A 379 -7.43 6.09 8.69
N ASP A 380 -8.66 5.93 9.20
CA ASP A 380 -9.54 4.82 8.87
C ASP A 380 -10.38 5.05 7.59
N GLY A 381 -10.30 6.25 7.00
CA GLY A 381 -11.03 6.63 5.79
C GLY A 381 -12.54 6.78 5.96
N LYS A 382 -13.05 6.79 7.20
CA LYS A 382 -14.50 6.80 7.49
C LYS A 382 -15.00 8.13 8.04
N GLY A 383 -14.15 9.15 8.09
CA GLY A 383 -14.46 10.48 8.56
C GLY A 383 -13.50 11.53 8.02
N TYR A 384 -13.84 12.79 8.27
CA TYR A 384 -13.04 13.94 7.88
C TYR A 384 -13.34 15.13 8.78
N TRP A 385 -12.38 16.04 8.83
CA TRP A 385 -12.52 17.36 9.42
C TRP A 385 -12.55 18.43 8.33
N GLU A 386 -13.39 19.46 8.52
CA GLU A 386 -13.36 20.71 7.77
C GLU A 386 -12.86 21.83 8.69
N VAL A 387 -12.00 22.71 8.19
CA VAL A 387 -11.49 23.87 8.93
C VAL A 387 -11.83 25.18 8.22
N ALA A 388 -12.34 26.15 8.99
CA ALA A 388 -12.67 27.50 8.53
C ALA A 388 -11.55 28.50 8.83
N SER A 389 -11.55 29.63 8.12
CA SER A 389 -10.50 30.66 8.26
C SER A 389 -10.49 31.41 9.60
N ASP A 390 -11.55 31.31 10.41
CA ASP A 390 -11.54 31.71 11.83
C ASP A 390 -11.04 30.60 12.78
N GLY A 391 -10.58 29.48 12.23
CA GLY A 391 -10.20 28.28 12.98
C GLY A 391 -11.38 27.51 13.56
N GLY A 392 -12.62 27.79 13.11
CA GLY A 392 -13.77 26.93 13.36
C GLY A 392 -13.54 25.56 12.73
N LEU A 393 -13.74 24.48 13.50
CA LEU A 393 -13.50 23.12 13.05
C LEU A 393 -14.75 22.27 13.17
N PHE A 394 -15.02 21.48 12.13
CA PHE A 394 -16.21 20.62 12.01
C PHE A 394 -15.75 19.19 11.76
N ALA A 395 -16.29 18.24 12.53
CA ALA A 395 -15.89 16.83 12.45
C ALA A 395 -17.08 15.97 12.00
N PHE A 396 -16.83 15.08 11.03
CA PHE A 396 -17.85 14.22 10.43
C PHE A 396 -17.43 12.75 10.40
N GLY A 397 -18.40 11.85 10.49
CA GLY A 397 -18.15 10.40 10.47
C GLY A 397 -17.40 9.92 11.71
N THR A 398 -16.27 9.23 11.51
CA THR A 398 -15.40 8.75 12.60
C THR A 398 -14.45 9.82 13.14
N ALA A 399 -14.41 11.01 12.54
CA ALA A 399 -13.56 12.10 12.98
C ALA A 399 -13.98 12.59 14.38
N ALA A 400 -13.05 12.51 15.33
CA ALA A 400 -13.25 13.01 16.68
C ALA A 400 -12.92 14.51 16.77
N PHE A 401 -13.73 15.27 17.50
CA PHE A 401 -13.48 16.70 17.74
C PHE A 401 -12.56 16.88 18.95
N PHE A 402 -11.36 17.43 18.73
CA PHE A 402 -10.35 17.61 19.77
C PHE A 402 -10.18 19.07 20.25
N GLY A 403 -10.84 20.02 19.59
CA GLY A 403 -10.74 21.46 19.87
C GLY A 403 -10.82 22.29 18.60
N SER A 404 -10.86 23.61 18.76
CA SER A 404 -10.99 24.56 17.65
C SER A 404 -10.58 25.95 18.11
N MET A 405 -10.04 26.76 17.20
CA MET A 405 -9.83 28.19 17.43
C MET A 405 -11.08 29.04 17.14
N GLY A 406 -12.20 28.43 16.73
CA GLY A 406 -13.45 29.11 16.48
C GLY A 406 -13.92 29.95 17.67
N GLY A 407 -14.18 31.23 17.42
CA GLY A 407 -14.57 32.20 18.46
C GLY A 407 -13.42 32.76 19.30
N GLN A 408 -12.19 32.30 19.10
CA GLN A 408 -10.99 32.89 19.68
C GLN A 408 -10.43 33.99 18.77
N PRO A 409 -9.84 35.06 19.32
CA PRO A 409 -9.13 36.05 18.52
C PRO A 409 -7.88 35.44 17.88
N LEU A 410 -7.79 35.50 16.55
CA LEU A 410 -6.60 35.13 15.78
C LEU A 410 -5.87 36.37 15.27
N ASN A 411 -4.53 36.35 15.30
CA ASN A 411 -3.70 37.41 14.71
C ASN A 411 -3.83 37.45 13.19
N LYS A 412 -3.93 36.26 12.58
CA LYS A 412 -4.18 36.05 11.16
C LYS A 412 -5.11 34.85 10.94
N PRO A 413 -5.80 34.80 9.79
CA PRO A 413 -6.69 33.68 9.48
C PRO A 413 -5.95 32.35 9.38
N VAL A 414 -6.63 31.27 9.77
CA VAL A 414 -6.25 29.88 9.45
C VAL A 414 -6.27 29.69 7.94
N VAL A 415 -5.28 28.97 7.41
CA VAL A 415 -5.12 28.68 5.97
C VAL A 415 -5.06 27.19 5.66
N GLY A 416 -4.96 26.33 6.66
CA GLY A 416 -4.95 24.89 6.44
C GLY A 416 -4.89 24.09 7.75
N MET A 417 -4.97 22.78 7.61
CA MET A 417 -4.84 21.83 8.71
C MET A 417 -4.11 20.56 8.27
N ALA A 418 -3.55 19.84 9.23
CA ALA A 418 -3.04 18.48 9.04
C ALA A 418 -3.41 17.61 10.24
N ALA A 419 -3.79 16.35 10.02
CA ALA A 419 -4.09 15.39 11.08
C ALA A 419 -2.84 14.58 11.47
N THR A 420 -2.79 14.09 12.71
CA THR A 420 -1.79 13.09 13.11
C THR A 420 -2.04 11.77 12.38
N PRO A 421 -0.99 10.97 12.06
CA PRO A 421 -1.17 9.70 11.36
C PRO A 421 -2.05 8.68 12.09
N ASP A 422 -2.15 8.78 13.42
CA ASP A 422 -3.02 7.94 14.24
C ASP A 422 -4.44 8.50 14.41
N GLY A 423 -4.71 9.72 13.90
CA GLY A 423 -6.01 10.36 13.89
C GLY A 423 -6.49 10.84 15.26
N LYS A 424 -5.61 10.87 16.27
CA LYS A 424 -5.94 11.28 17.64
C LYS A 424 -5.69 12.77 17.92
N GLY A 425 -5.20 13.50 16.93
CA GLY A 425 -5.02 14.94 16.98
C GLY A 425 -4.91 15.60 15.60
N TYR A 426 -4.85 16.92 15.60
CA TYR A 426 -4.58 17.72 14.40
C TYR A 426 -3.93 19.06 14.74
N TRP A 427 -3.30 19.65 13.72
CA TRP A 427 -2.77 21.00 13.73
C TRP A 427 -3.58 21.90 12.81
N GLU A 428 -3.85 23.12 13.25
CA GLU A 428 -4.30 24.24 12.42
C GLU A 428 -3.13 25.22 12.23
N VAL A 429 -2.95 25.73 11.00
CA VAL A 429 -1.92 26.74 10.70
C VAL A 429 -2.54 28.03 10.18
N ALA A 430 -2.08 29.16 10.71
CA ALA A 430 -2.46 30.50 10.29
C ALA A 430 -1.48 31.10 9.28
N SER A 431 -1.91 32.10 8.53
CA SER A 431 -1.08 32.73 7.48
C SER A 431 0.14 33.51 8.00
N ASP A 432 0.21 33.84 9.29
CA ASP A 432 1.44 34.31 9.97
C ASP A 432 2.34 33.16 10.47
N GLY A 433 1.97 31.91 10.18
CA GLY A 433 2.64 30.71 10.67
C GLY A 433 2.37 30.41 12.14
N GLY A 434 1.38 31.07 12.76
CA GLY A 434 0.83 30.65 14.04
C GLY A 434 0.25 29.24 13.94
N LEU A 435 0.64 28.36 14.85
CA LEU A 435 0.24 26.95 14.82
C LEU A 435 -0.50 26.57 16.11
N PHE A 436 -1.60 25.85 15.96
CA PHE A 436 -2.46 25.42 17.04
C PHE A 436 -2.59 23.90 17.01
N ALA A 437 -2.26 23.22 18.11
CA ALA A 437 -2.29 21.77 18.20
C ALA A 437 -3.44 21.31 19.11
N PHE A 438 -4.17 20.29 18.67
CA PHE A 438 -5.34 19.76 19.36
C PHE A 438 -5.27 18.24 19.49
N GLY A 439 -5.90 17.71 20.53
CA GLY A 439 -5.88 16.28 20.83
C GLY A 439 -4.54 15.86 21.40
N ASP A 440 -3.94 14.80 20.86
CA ASP A 440 -2.58 14.37 21.18
C ASP A 440 -1.52 14.88 20.19
N ALA A 441 -1.91 15.71 19.22
CA ALA A 441 -0.97 16.37 18.33
C ALA A 441 0.04 17.19 19.12
N ALA A 442 1.31 16.82 19.04
CA ALA A 442 2.37 17.50 19.77
C ALA A 442 2.74 18.82 19.08
N PHE A 443 3.05 19.84 19.89
CA PHE A 443 3.51 21.13 19.38
C PHE A 443 5.04 21.13 19.24
N TYR A 444 5.53 21.13 18.00
CA TYR A 444 6.96 21.08 17.69
C TYR A 444 7.59 22.45 17.39
N GLY A 445 6.78 23.48 17.17
CA GLY A 445 7.21 24.84 16.92
C GLY A 445 6.17 25.63 16.14
N SER A 446 6.50 26.87 15.77
CA SER A 446 5.61 27.74 14.98
C SER A 446 6.42 28.90 14.44
N MET A 447 6.06 29.39 13.27
CA MET A 447 6.58 30.66 12.76
C MET A 447 5.84 31.89 13.30
N GLY A 448 4.79 31.69 14.11
CA GLY A 448 4.03 32.75 14.75
C GLY A 448 4.93 33.71 15.55
N GLY A 449 4.82 35.01 15.25
CA GLY A 449 5.66 36.05 15.85
C GLY A 449 7.04 36.23 15.21
N SER A 450 7.41 35.40 14.25
CA SER A 450 8.61 35.58 13.42
C SER A 450 8.32 36.41 12.17
N HIS A 451 9.36 37.05 11.62
CA HIS A 451 9.22 37.76 10.35
C HIS A 451 9.22 36.78 9.18
N LEU A 452 8.07 36.66 8.51
CA LEU A 452 7.92 35.92 7.26
C LEU A 452 8.04 36.86 6.05
N ASN A 453 8.80 36.45 5.03
CA ASN A 453 8.90 37.21 3.78
C ASN A 453 7.58 37.19 2.99
N LYS A 454 6.86 36.07 3.08
CA LYS A 454 5.52 35.87 2.53
C LYS A 454 4.66 35.03 3.48
N PRO A 455 3.32 35.16 3.42
CA PRO A 455 2.42 34.39 4.28
C PRO A 455 2.54 32.88 4.07
N ILE A 456 2.30 32.12 5.15
CA ILE A 456 2.07 30.67 5.09
C ILE A 456 0.78 30.39 4.30
N VAL A 457 0.79 29.33 3.50
CA VAL A 457 -0.33 28.87 2.67
C VAL A 457 -0.68 27.40 2.87
N GLY A 458 0.07 26.65 3.68
CA GLY A 458 -0.23 25.25 3.94
C GLY A 458 0.66 24.60 4.98
N ILE A 459 0.26 23.40 5.39
CA ILE A 459 0.96 22.53 6.35
C ILE A 459 0.87 21.08 5.87
N ALA A 460 1.91 20.29 6.13
CA ALA A 460 1.89 18.84 5.97
C ALA A 460 2.60 18.15 7.15
N ALA A 461 2.02 17.08 7.67
CA ALA A 461 2.62 16.27 8.74
C ALA A 461 3.76 15.37 8.21
N SER A 462 4.74 15.06 9.05
CA SER A 462 5.70 13.98 8.79
C SER A 462 4.99 12.61 8.83
N PRO A 463 5.53 11.57 8.15
CA PRO A 463 4.89 10.25 8.10
C PRO A 463 4.62 9.59 9.45
N ASP A 464 5.48 9.84 10.44
CA ASP A 464 5.35 9.36 11.82
C ASP A 464 4.54 10.30 12.73
N GLY A 465 4.19 11.50 12.23
CA GLY A 465 3.45 12.51 13.00
C GLY A 465 4.29 13.20 14.07
N LEU A 466 5.61 12.98 14.07
CA LEU A 466 6.54 13.55 15.05
C LEU A 466 7.14 14.90 14.60
N GLY A 467 6.59 15.45 13.51
CA GLY A 467 6.95 16.74 12.95
C GLY A 467 5.97 17.22 11.88
N TYR A 468 6.23 18.41 11.34
CA TYR A 468 5.51 18.96 10.19
C TYR A 468 6.32 20.00 9.43
N TRP A 469 5.89 20.26 8.20
CA TRP A 469 6.34 21.36 7.35
C TRP A 469 5.26 22.42 7.22
N GLU A 470 5.62 23.69 7.39
CA GLU A 470 4.85 24.85 6.92
C GLU A 470 5.45 25.35 5.61
N VAL A 471 4.59 25.75 4.66
CA VAL A 471 5.01 26.35 3.38
C VAL A 471 4.50 27.77 3.22
N ALA A 472 5.38 28.69 2.83
CA ALA A 472 5.04 30.06 2.46
C ALA A 472 4.75 30.20 0.96
N SER A 473 4.02 31.25 0.59
CA SER A 473 3.66 31.52 -0.82
C SER A 473 4.84 31.88 -1.73
N ASP A 474 6.01 32.21 -1.18
CA ASP A 474 7.28 32.29 -1.94
C ASP A 474 7.97 30.93 -2.10
N GLY A 475 7.39 29.85 -1.58
CA GLY A 475 7.98 28.52 -1.56
C GLY A 475 9.02 28.30 -0.47
N GLY A 476 9.10 29.21 0.52
CA GLY A 476 9.83 28.98 1.76
C GLY A 476 9.26 27.79 2.55
N ILE A 477 10.13 26.88 3.00
CA ILE A 477 9.76 25.73 3.84
C ILE A 477 10.32 25.93 5.25
N PHE A 478 9.47 25.74 6.25
CA PHE A 478 9.84 25.70 7.66
C PHE A 478 9.49 24.32 8.21
N ASN A 479 10.46 23.63 8.81
CA ASN A 479 10.27 22.28 9.32
C ASN A 479 10.43 22.24 10.84
N PHE A 480 9.58 21.49 11.51
CA PHE A 480 9.55 21.36 12.96
C PHE A 480 9.47 19.89 13.38
N GLY A 481 9.98 19.59 14.57
CA GLY A 481 10.06 18.21 15.07
C GLY A 481 11.13 17.44 14.31
N ASP A 482 10.80 16.23 13.85
CA ASP A 482 11.68 15.40 13.04
C ASP A 482 11.43 15.49 11.52
N ALA A 483 10.52 16.37 11.10
CA ALA A 483 10.31 16.68 9.70
C ALA A 483 11.63 17.13 9.06
N ALA A 484 12.20 16.31 8.18
CA ALA A 484 13.49 16.60 7.55
C ALA A 484 13.37 17.80 6.59
N PHE A 485 14.34 18.71 6.61
CA PHE A 485 14.40 19.77 5.60
C PHE A 485 14.93 19.19 4.28
N LEU A 486 14.05 19.05 3.29
CA LEU A 486 14.37 18.45 1.99
C LEU A 486 14.76 19.47 0.90
N GLY A 487 14.72 20.76 1.23
CA GLY A 487 14.91 21.86 0.29
C GLY A 487 13.77 22.87 0.34
N SER A 488 13.93 23.98 -0.38
CA SER A 488 12.97 25.08 -0.41
C SER A 488 13.08 25.84 -1.72
N ALA A 489 11.95 26.27 -2.26
CA ALA A 489 11.91 27.12 -3.45
C ALA A 489 12.05 28.61 -3.11
N GLY A 490 12.10 28.99 -1.83
CA GLY A 490 12.11 30.39 -1.37
C GLY A 490 13.28 31.26 -1.85
N ALA A 491 14.37 30.65 -2.35
CA ALA A 491 15.49 31.37 -2.97
C ALA A 491 15.38 31.46 -4.52
N THR A 492 14.34 30.87 -5.10
CA THR A 492 14.13 30.78 -6.55
C THR A 492 13.03 31.76 -6.96
N PRO A 493 13.24 32.61 -7.98
CA PRO A 493 12.17 33.43 -8.52
C PRO A 493 11.04 32.56 -9.08
N LEU A 494 9.85 32.68 -8.49
CA LEU A 494 8.65 31.96 -8.94
C LEU A 494 7.81 32.83 -9.88
N ASN A 495 7.29 32.23 -10.96
CA ASN A 495 6.39 32.91 -11.89
C ASN A 495 4.94 33.02 -11.36
N ALA A 496 4.62 32.28 -10.30
CA ALA A 496 3.35 32.32 -9.57
C ALA A 496 3.58 31.89 -8.10
N PRO A 497 2.72 32.28 -7.15
CA PRO A 497 2.84 31.86 -5.75
C PRO A 497 2.67 30.34 -5.56
N VAL A 498 3.34 29.79 -4.55
CA VAL A 498 2.99 28.47 -4.01
C VAL A 498 1.62 28.55 -3.33
N VAL A 499 0.80 27.50 -3.47
CA VAL A 499 -0.59 27.46 -2.98
C VAL A 499 -0.86 26.37 -1.92
N GLY A 500 0.13 25.51 -1.62
CA GLY A 500 0.00 24.45 -0.62
C GLY A 500 1.19 23.51 -0.60
N ILE A 501 1.13 22.51 0.29
CA ILE A 501 2.10 21.42 0.42
C ILE A 501 1.34 20.14 0.78
N ALA A 502 1.81 19.00 0.28
CA ALA A 502 1.39 17.68 0.70
C ALA A 502 2.64 16.81 0.90
N ALA A 503 2.64 15.99 1.93
CA ALA A 503 3.68 14.97 2.09
C ALA A 503 3.32 13.75 1.25
N SER A 504 4.27 13.21 0.49
CA SER A 504 4.10 11.90 -0.14
C SER A 504 4.15 10.83 0.95
N LEU A 505 3.03 10.14 1.17
CA LEU A 505 3.02 8.92 1.96
C LEU A 505 3.74 7.84 1.15
N ALA A 506 5.05 7.66 1.37
CA ALA A 506 5.59 6.30 1.27
C ALA A 506 4.73 5.51 2.25
N HIS A 507 3.93 4.57 1.74
CA HIS A 507 2.93 3.87 2.54
C HIS A 507 3.59 3.31 3.80
N ALA A 508 3.38 4.00 4.91
CA ALA A 508 3.61 3.48 6.24
C ALA A 508 2.36 2.68 6.56
N THR A 509 2.28 1.48 5.98
CA THR A 509 1.37 0.42 6.40
C THR A 509 2.21 -0.81 6.65
#